data_AF-A0A9E3XD09-F1
#
_entry.id   AF-A0A9E3XD09-F1
#
_cell.length_a   1.000
_cell.length_b   1.000
_cell.length_c   1.000
_cell.angle_alpha   90.00
_cell.angle_beta   90.00
_cell.angle_gamma   90.00
#
_symmetry.space_group_name_H-M   'P 1'
#
loop_
_entity.id
_entity.type
_entity.pdbx_description
1 polymer ?
#
loop_
_entity_poly.entity_id
_entity_poly.type
_entity_poly.pdbx_seq_one_letter_code
_entity_poly.pdbx_strand_id
1 'polypeptide(L)'
;KTPRQKALLEREMVDHADNLTGWIASRLAKWNFDTYRWVLQSLSDRQLKAGEPEVAIALLTYFIDYARILNTGDKAASAILDISRSILYALLDKLAAADPQRWTRTDIKSGAVAAPAHPQQQTLLVDARGFEPEGIDPKLALAAFLRQAYESGWRRFILYRVNGQRLISTAVMGRSDTDDVEIDVYGTPGEYFGAFMQGGTIRCHGNAQNFTAMGMHHGNLYIYGNAGKVCGYASKGGSVFILGDIVDRGWTNSVNDPRCQDLKVHILGSASKYCGESLMGGDFFFGGLYFDKQGQLRTQARPYRGTKLLGGASRGNMLFFDPYHRLDPHQYTHGKLTEMTADDWPKWQTMVEATLMLAGVVIDEENGIRSFIADGKTFPLTPEHFRLIVPSGGLKGYESH
;
A
#
# COMPACT_ATOMS: atom_id res chain seq x y z
N LYS A 1 -30.43 -1.79 -8.04
CA LYS A 1 -31.69 -1.19 -8.55
C LYS A 1 -31.42 0.25 -9.00
N THR A 2 -32.19 0.79 -9.95
CA THR A 2 -32.03 2.21 -10.35
C THR A 2 -32.41 3.14 -9.20
N PRO A 3 -31.61 4.16 -8.85
CA PRO A 3 -31.93 5.10 -7.77
C PRO A 3 -33.15 5.97 -8.10
N ARG A 4 -33.88 6.40 -7.06
CA ARG A 4 -35.05 7.29 -7.21
C ARG A 4 -34.70 8.64 -7.85
N GLN A 5 -33.48 9.15 -7.62
CA GLN A 5 -33.00 10.45 -8.11
C GLN A 5 -32.03 10.30 -9.29
N LYS A 6 -32.29 9.37 -10.20
CA LYS A 6 -31.40 9.06 -11.34
C LYS A 6 -30.97 10.32 -12.12
N ALA A 7 -31.92 11.13 -12.60
CA ALA A 7 -31.60 12.30 -13.43
C ALA A 7 -30.71 13.33 -12.72
N LEU A 8 -30.91 13.51 -11.41
CA LEU A 8 -30.06 14.37 -10.60
C LEU A 8 -28.64 13.81 -10.52
N LEU A 9 -28.49 12.51 -10.23
CA LEU A 9 -27.17 11.87 -10.15
C LEU A 9 -26.44 11.92 -11.50
N GLU A 10 -27.15 11.73 -12.62
CA GLU A 10 -26.55 11.82 -13.95
C GLU A 10 -26.01 13.22 -14.25
N ARG A 11 -26.72 14.26 -13.82
CA ARG A 11 -26.27 15.65 -13.91
C ARG A 11 -25.08 15.91 -12.99
N GLU A 12 -25.16 15.51 -11.72
CA GLU A 12 -24.05 15.70 -10.77
C GLU A 12 -22.76 14.99 -11.22
N MET A 13 -22.86 13.83 -11.88
CA MET A 13 -21.69 13.16 -12.48
C MET A 13 -20.99 14.01 -13.54
N VAL A 14 -21.73 14.83 -14.30
CA VAL A 14 -21.16 15.73 -15.30
C VAL A 14 -20.61 16.97 -14.63
N ASP A 15 -21.37 17.56 -13.71
CA ASP A 15 -20.99 18.78 -12.98
C ASP A 15 -19.70 18.56 -12.14
N HIS A 16 -19.39 17.32 -11.75
CA HIS A 16 -18.22 16.94 -10.96
C HIS A 16 -17.19 16.08 -11.72
N ALA A 17 -17.16 16.15 -13.05
CA ALA A 17 -16.25 15.32 -13.87
C ALA A 17 -14.78 15.41 -13.44
N ASP A 18 -14.31 16.59 -13.04
CA ASP A 18 -12.92 16.84 -12.64
C ASP A 18 -12.57 16.33 -11.23
N ASN A 19 -13.57 15.96 -10.41
CA ASN A 19 -13.36 15.48 -9.04
C ASN A 19 -14.44 14.46 -8.60
N LEU A 20 -14.59 13.40 -9.39
CA LEU A 20 -15.58 12.35 -9.12
C LEU A 20 -15.34 11.64 -7.78
N THR A 21 -14.08 11.39 -7.41
CA THR A 21 -13.72 10.73 -6.14
C THR A 21 -14.16 11.58 -4.95
N GLY A 22 -13.87 12.88 -4.96
CA GLY A 22 -14.29 13.83 -3.92
C GLY A 22 -15.81 13.98 -3.84
N TRP A 23 -16.49 14.09 -4.98
CA TRP A 23 -17.96 14.14 -5.01
C TRP A 23 -18.59 12.88 -4.40
N ILE A 24 -18.19 11.69 -4.86
CA ILE A 24 -18.72 10.42 -4.33
C ILE A 24 -18.41 10.28 -2.83
N ALA A 25 -17.18 10.57 -2.41
CA ALA A 25 -16.79 10.53 -1.00
C ALA A 25 -17.66 11.43 -0.12
N SER A 26 -17.96 12.65 -0.59
CA SER A 26 -18.82 13.61 0.13
C SER A 26 -20.29 13.15 0.26
N ARG A 27 -20.76 12.32 -0.67
CA ARG A 27 -22.13 11.79 -0.68
C ARG A 27 -22.25 10.41 -0.03
N LEU A 28 -21.13 9.71 0.16
CA LEU A 28 -21.08 8.32 0.58
C LEU A 28 -21.86 8.05 1.86
N ALA A 29 -21.73 8.92 2.88
CA ALA A 29 -22.48 8.79 4.13
C ALA A 29 -24.00 8.83 3.93
N LYS A 30 -24.51 9.61 2.97
CA LYS A 30 -25.94 9.82 2.70
C LYS A 30 -26.55 8.78 1.76
N TRP A 31 -25.75 8.23 0.85
CA TRP A 31 -26.24 7.23 -0.10
C TRP A 31 -26.49 5.87 0.55
N ASN A 32 -27.48 5.14 0.01
CA ASN A 32 -27.64 3.71 0.27
C ASN A 32 -26.75 2.88 -0.68
N PHE A 33 -26.66 1.58 -0.42
CA PHE A 33 -25.82 0.67 -1.21
C PHE A 33 -26.22 0.61 -2.70
N ASP A 34 -27.52 0.65 -3.01
CA ASP A 34 -28.02 0.67 -4.39
C ASP A 34 -27.55 1.90 -5.16
N THR A 35 -27.59 3.08 -4.52
CA THR A 35 -27.17 4.35 -5.13
C THR A 35 -25.68 4.35 -5.37
N TYR A 36 -24.88 3.98 -4.36
CA TYR A 36 -23.44 3.87 -4.50
C TYR A 36 -23.02 2.92 -5.62
N ARG A 37 -23.61 1.70 -5.63
CA ARG A 37 -23.37 0.70 -6.68
C ARG A 37 -23.72 1.24 -8.06
N TRP A 38 -24.90 1.84 -8.19
CA TRP A 38 -25.37 2.36 -9.48
C TRP A 38 -24.49 3.50 -10.00
N VAL A 39 -24.03 4.41 -9.13
CA VAL A 39 -23.14 5.51 -9.50
C VAL A 39 -21.82 4.97 -10.04
N LEU A 40 -21.16 4.07 -9.30
CA LEU A 40 -19.91 3.47 -9.75
C LEU A 40 -20.05 2.69 -11.05
N GLN A 41 -21.09 1.86 -11.18
CA GLN A 41 -21.37 1.11 -12.41
C GLN A 41 -21.58 2.04 -13.60
N SER A 42 -22.37 3.11 -13.42
CA SER A 42 -22.67 4.06 -14.49
C SER A 42 -21.42 4.80 -14.95
N LEU A 43 -20.54 5.19 -14.02
CA LEU A 43 -19.26 5.82 -14.36
C LEU A 43 -18.33 4.83 -15.07
N SER A 44 -18.19 3.60 -14.56
CA SER A 44 -17.37 2.57 -15.21
C SER A 44 -17.84 2.24 -16.62
N ASP A 45 -19.15 2.09 -16.83
CA ASP A 45 -19.72 1.82 -18.15
C ASP A 45 -19.54 3.01 -19.11
N ARG A 46 -19.62 4.25 -18.61
CA ARG A 46 -19.35 5.46 -19.42
C ARG A 46 -17.90 5.50 -19.87
N GLN A 47 -16.94 5.29 -18.97
CA GLN A 47 -15.53 5.33 -19.33
C GLN A 47 -15.10 4.18 -20.22
N LEU A 48 -15.66 2.99 -20.02
CA LEU A 48 -15.44 1.88 -20.93
C LEU A 48 -15.94 2.21 -22.36
N LYS A 49 -17.10 2.86 -22.49
CA LYS A 49 -17.62 3.32 -23.79
C LYS A 49 -16.81 4.45 -24.41
N ALA A 50 -16.19 5.29 -23.59
CA ALA A 50 -15.31 6.37 -24.03
C ALA A 50 -13.92 5.87 -24.47
N GLY A 51 -13.58 4.60 -24.23
CA GLY A 51 -12.25 4.05 -24.52
C GLY A 51 -11.20 4.37 -23.44
N GLU A 52 -11.65 4.79 -22.25
CA GLU A 52 -10.83 5.21 -21.11
C GLU A 52 -11.00 4.28 -19.89
N PRO A 53 -10.85 2.95 -20.03
CA PRO A 53 -11.07 2.02 -18.92
C PRO A 53 -10.12 2.27 -17.74
N GLU A 54 -8.93 2.83 -17.95
CA GLU A 54 -7.99 3.19 -16.88
C GLU A 54 -8.58 4.21 -15.90
N VAL A 55 -9.39 5.15 -16.38
CA VAL A 55 -10.08 6.13 -15.52
C VAL A 55 -11.07 5.41 -14.62
N ALA A 56 -11.81 4.43 -15.15
CA ALA A 56 -12.70 3.60 -14.35
C ALA A 56 -11.96 2.71 -13.35
N ILE A 57 -10.82 2.11 -13.75
CA ILE A 57 -9.98 1.32 -12.85
C ILE A 57 -9.50 2.22 -11.71
N ALA A 58 -8.89 3.37 -12.01
CA ALA A 58 -8.38 4.30 -11.01
C ALA A 58 -9.47 4.77 -10.02
N LEU A 59 -10.66 5.10 -10.53
CA LEU A 59 -11.82 5.47 -9.70
C LEU A 59 -12.21 4.35 -8.73
N LEU A 60 -12.32 3.11 -9.23
CA LEU A 60 -12.70 1.96 -8.41
C LEU A 60 -11.60 1.60 -7.40
N THR A 61 -10.35 1.65 -7.83
CA THR A 61 -9.16 1.42 -7.00
C THR A 61 -9.07 2.41 -5.86
N TYR A 62 -9.35 3.69 -6.09
CA TYR A 62 -9.45 4.69 -5.03
C TYR A 62 -10.43 4.25 -3.92
N PHE A 63 -11.62 3.77 -4.28
CA PHE A 63 -12.57 3.29 -3.27
C PHE A 63 -12.19 1.94 -2.66
N ILE A 64 -11.33 1.15 -3.29
CA ILE A 64 -10.80 -0.08 -2.71
C ILE A 64 -9.74 0.25 -1.65
N ASP A 65 -8.82 1.16 -1.98
CA ASP A 65 -7.70 1.54 -1.12
C ASP A 65 -8.14 2.41 0.06
N TYR A 66 -9.04 3.37 -0.19
CA TYR A 66 -9.41 4.39 0.77
C TYR A 66 -10.77 4.19 1.42
N ALA A 67 -11.56 3.14 1.10
CA ALA A 67 -12.84 2.90 1.78
C ALA A 67 -12.73 2.85 3.32
N ARG A 68 -11.58 2.39 3.85
CA ARG A 68 -11.30 2.34 5.29
C ARG A 68 -11.07 3.71 5.94
N ILE A 69 -10.87 4.76 5.15
CA ILE A 69 -10.62 6.13 5.61
C ILE A 69 -11.77 7.10 5.31
N LEU A 70 -12.80 6.65 4.59
CA LEU A 70 -13.93 7.50 4.20
C LEU A 70 -15.07 7.45 5.21
N ASN A 71 -15.80 8.56 5.34
CA ASN A 71 -17.06 8.60 6.07
C ASN A 71 -18.15 7.81 5.32
N THR A 72 -18.49 6.64 5.83
CA THR A 72 -19.51 5.75 5.24
C THR A 72 -20.88 5.91 5.90
N GLY A 73 -21.03 6.82 6.88
CA GLY A 73 -22.23 6.92 7.72
C GLY A 73 -22.46 5.62 8.48
N ASP A 74 -23.71 5.12 8.48
CA ASP A 74 -24.07 3.87 9.17
C ASP A 74 -23.72 2.59 8.37
N LYS A 75 -23.13 2.73 7.18
CA LYS A 75 -22.79 1.59 6.33
C LYS A 75 -21.49 0.94 6.79
N ALA A 76 -21.42 -0.39 6.73
CA ALA A 76 -20.18 -1.10 6.93
C ALA A 76 -19.19 -0.78 5.80
N ALA A 77 -17.97 -0.32 6.13
CA ALA A 77 -16.91 -0.07 5.16
C ALA A 77 -16.55 -1.31 4.32
N SER A 78 -16.69 -2.51 4.90
CA SER A 78 -16.51 -3.79 4.18
C SER A 78 -17.53 -3.97 3.05
N ALA A 79 -18.76 -3.50 3.20
CA ALA A 79 -19.78 -3.59 2.15
C ALA A 79 -19.48 -2.59 1.01
N ILE A 80 -18.96 -1.40 1.34
CA ILE A 80 -18.49 -0.44 0.33
C ILE A 80 -17.33 -1.04 -0.48
N LEU A 81 -16.35 -1.62 0.21
CA LEU A 81 -15.22 -2.32 -0.41
C LEU A 81 -15.68 -3.48 -1.32
N ASP A 82 -16.62 -4.31 -0.87
CA ASP A 82 -17.15 -5.43 -1.63
C ASP A 82 -17.87 -4.98 -2.92
N ILE A 83 -18.67 -3.91 -2.83
CA ILE A 83 -19.33 -3.31 -4.00
C ILE A 83 -18.29 -2.85 -5.02
N SER A 84 -17.28 -2.08 -4.59
CA SER A 84 -16.25 -1.54 -5.47
C SER A 84 -15.42 -2.64 -6.14
N ARG A 85 -15.00 -3.65 -5.37
CA ARG A 85 -14.28 -4.82 -5.90
C ARG A 85 -15.11 -5.61 -6.92
N SER A 86 -16.39 -5.84 -6.61
CA SER A 86 -17.30 -6.55 -7.52
C SER A 86 -17.43 -5.84 -8.86
N ILE A 87 -17.53 -4.51 -8.86
CA ILE A 87 -17.61 -3.70 -10.09
C ILE A 87 -16.27 -3.74 -10.84
N LEU A 88 -15.15 -3.59 -10.13
CA LEU A 88 -13.81 -3.67 -10.75
C LEU A 88 -13.58 -5.02 -11.42
N TYR A 89 -13.88 -6.13 -10.74
CA TYR A 89 -13.67 -7.46 -11.32
C TYR A 89 -14.55 -7.70 -12.54
N ALA A 90 -15.80 -7.24 -12.51
CA ALA A 90 -16.68 -7.31 -13.68
C ALA A 90 -16.22 -6.42 -14.84
N LEU A 91 -15.54 -5.30 -14.56
CA LEU A 91 -14.89 -4.47 -15.58
C LEU A 91 -13.69 -5.22 -16.19
N LEU A 92 -12.76 -5.68 -15.35
CA LEU A 92 -11.55 -6.41 -15.79
C LEU A 92 -11.90 -7.66 -16.63
N ASP A 93 -12.97 -8.38 -16.28
CA ASP A 93 -13.44 -9.54 -17.04
C ASP A 93 -13.82 -9.20 -18.50
N LYS A 94 -14.18 -7.95 -18.79
CA LYS A 94 -14.63 -7.50 -20.12
C LYS A 94 -13.54 -6.84 -20.96
N LEU A 95 -12.44 -6.36 -20.35
CA LEU A 95 -11.47 -5.49 -21.02
C LEU A 95 -10.77 -6.16 -22.21
N ALA A 96 -10.33 -7.41 -22.05
CA ALA A 96 -9.66 -8.13 -23.13
C ALA A 96 -10.56 -8.38 -24.36
N ALA A 97 -11.88 -8.52 -24.15
CA ALA A 97 -12.83 -8.64 -25.25
C ALA A 97 -13.13 -7.27 -25.90
N ALA A 98 -13.06 -6.18 -25.13
CA ALA A 98 -13.29 -4.84 -25.62
C ALA A 98 -12.10 -4.27 -26.40
N ASP A 99 -10.87 -4.54 -25.94
CA ASP A 99 -9.63 -4.07 -26.56
C ASP A 99 -8.47 -5.06 -26.33
N PRO A 100 -8.31 -6.08 -27.20
CA PRO A 100 -7.26 -7.08 -27.07
C PRO A 100 -5.85 -6.54 -27.36
N GLN A 101 -5.71 -5.35 -27.96
CA GLN A 101 -4.40 -4.76 -28.22
C GLN A 101 -3.77 -4.19 -26.94
N ARG A 102 -4.61 -3.73 -26.00
CA ARG A 102 -4.17 -3.20 -24.70
C ARG A 102 -4.28 -4.21 -23.57
N TRP A 103 -5.19 -5.18 -23.66
CA TRP A 103 -5.50 -6.08 -22.56
C TRP A 103 -5.52 -7.55 -23.00
N THR A 104 -4.78 -8.39 -22.30
CA THR A 104 -4.89 -9.84 -22.43
C THR A 104 -5.40 -10.41 -21.11
N ARG A 105 -6.46 -11.22 -21.15
CA ARG A 105 -6.99 -11.88 -19.94
C ARG A 105 -6.61 -13.35 -19.94
N THR A 106 -6.23 -13.85 -18.78
CA THR A 106 -5.88 -15.25 -18.54
C THR A 106 -6.37 -15.73 -17.17
N ASP A 107 -6.40 -17.05 -16.99
CA ASP A 107 -6.72 -17.75 -15.77
C ASP A 107 -6.01 -19.12 -15.75
N ILE A 108 -6.20 -19.90 -14.68
CA ILE A 108 -5.56 -21.23 -14.56
C ILE A 108 -5.91 -22.19 -15.70
N LYS A 109 -7.08 -22.04 -16.33
CA LYS A 109 -7.52 -22.94 -17.42
C LYS A 109 -6.91 -22.55 -18.76
N SER A 110 -6.44 -21.31 -18.88
CA SER A 110 -5.88 -20.76 -20.12
C SER A 110 -4.51 -21.38 -20.47
N GLY A 111 -3.81 -21.96 -19.49
CA GLY A 111 -2.50 -22.57 -19.70
C GLY A 111 -1.40 -21.53 -19.95
N ALA A 112 -0.49 -21.80 -20.89
CA ALA A 112 0.58 -20.86 -21.23
C ALA A 112 0.03 -19.63 -21.98
N VAL A 113 0.46 -18.44 -21.59
CA VAL A 113 0.06 -17.18 -22.25
C VAL A 113 1.09 -16.80 -23.30
N ALA A 114 0.60 -16.39 -24.48
CA ALA A 114 1.45 -15.90 -25.55
C ALA A 114 2.22 -14.62 -25.14
N ALA A 115 3.34 -14.36 -25.81
CA ALA A 115 4.08 -13.11 -25.64
C ALA A 115 3.19 -11.90 -25.96
N PRO A 116 3.34 -10.77 -25.25
CA PRO A 116 2.61 -9.55 -25.58
C PRO A 116 3.05 -9.03 -26.95
N ALA A 117 2.10 -8.50 -27.72
CA ALA A 117 2.41 -7.84 -29.00
C ALA A 117 3.16 -6.52 -28.78
N HIS A 118 2.82 -5.81 -27.70
CA HIS A 118 3.41 -4.53 -27.30
C HIS A 118 3.74 -4.54 -25.79
N PRO A 119 4.90 -5.10 -25.38
CA PRO A 119 5.26 -5.33 -23.98
C PRO A 119 5.05 -4.14 -23.03
N GLN A 120 5.32 -2.92 -23.50
CA GLN A 120 5.24 -1.69 -22.69
C GLN A 120 3.84 -1.06 -22.67
N GLN A 121 2.92 -1.49 -23.53
CA GLN A 121 1.59 -0.89 -23.68
C GLN A 121 0.46 -1.86 -23.35
N GLN A 122 0.75 -3.15 -23.30
CA GLN A 122 -0.21 -4.21 -23.04
C GLN A 122 -0.14 -4.68 -21.58
N THR A 123 -1.30 -4.90 -20.96
CA THR A 123 -1.40 -5.38 -19.58
C THR A 123 -2.01 -6.77 -19.52
N LEU A 124 -1.39 -7.66 -18.73
CA LEU A 124 -1.90 -9.00 -18.48
C LEU A 124 -2.84 -9.00 -17.28
N LEU A 125 -4.12 -9.30 -17.53
CA LEU A 125 -5.17 -9.46 -16.52
C LEU A 125 -5.23 -10.92 -16.09
N VAL A 126 -4.83 -11.23 -14.85
CA VAL A 126 -4.78 -12.60 -14.34
C VAL A 126 -5.87 -12.80 -13.27
N ASP A 127 -6.85 -13.64 -13.58
CA ASP A 127 -7.80 -14.13 -12.58
C ASP A 127 -7.11 -15.21 -11.73
N ALA A 128 -6.80 -14.87 -10.49
CA ALA A 128 -6.01 -15.73 -9.61
C ALA A 128 -6.79 -16.94 -9.06
N ARG A 129 -8.10 -17.03 -9.31
CA ARG A 129 -8.91 -18.15 -8.81
C ARG A 129 -8.44 -19.49 -9.36
N GLY A 130 -8.37 -20.48 -8.47
CA GLY A 130 -8.00 -21.85 -8.80
C GLY A 130 -6.49 -22.09 -8.81
N PHE A 131 -5.66 -21.04 -8.88
CA PHE A 131 -4.21 -21.21 -8.67
C PHE A 131 -3.91 -21.61 -7.23
N GLU A 132 -3.07 -22.63 -7.11
CA GLU A 132 -2.56 -23.13 -5.85
C GLU A 132 -1.69 -22.06 -5.15
N PRO A 133 -1.68 -22.05 -3.80
CA PRO A 133 -0.87 -21.08 -3.06
C PRO A 133 0.63 -21.21 -3.31
N GLU A 134 1.11 -22.43 -3.54
CA GLU A 134 2.53 -22.76 -3.69
C GLU A 134 2.73 -23.81 -4.77
N GLY A 135 3.92 -23.82 -5.36
CA GLY A 135 4.31 -24.80 -6.36
C GLY A 135 5.27 -24.22 -7.38
N ILE A 136 5.93 -25.10 -8.11
CA ILE A 136 6.86 -24.75 -9.20
C ILE A 136 6.25 -24.99 -10.59
N ASP A 137 5.09 -25.65 -10.67
CA ASP A 137 4.39 -25.89 -11.93
C ASP A 137 3.60 -24.63 -12.33
N PRO A 138 3.94 -23.97 -13.45
CA PRO A 138 3.22 -22.78 -13.92
C PRO A 138 1.77 -23.06 -14.32
N LYS A 139 1.35 -24.32 -14.47
CA LYS A 139 -0.05 -24.69 -14.73
C LYS A 139 -0.91 -24.69 -13.47
N LEU A 140 -0.29 -24.73 -12.29
CA LEU A 140 -0.99 -24.89 -11.01
C LEU A 140 -0.76 -23.71 -10.08
N ALA A 141 0.46 -23.17 -10.00
CA ALA A 141 0.82 -22.14 -9.03
C ALA A 141 0.95 -20.76 -9.68
N LEU A 142 0.33 -19.74 -9.06
CA LEU A 142 0.29 -18.38 -9.61
C LEU A 142 1.70 -17.78 -9.77
N ALA A 143 2.58 -17.94 -8.78
CA ALA A 143 3.93 -17.38 -8.87
C ALA A 143 4.73 -17.97 -10.04
N ALA A 144 4.66 -19.29 -10.25
CA ALA A 144 5.32 -19.96 -11.36
C ALA A 144 4.72 -19.54 -12.71
N PHE A 145 3.40 -19.36 -12.78
CA PHE A 145 2.72 -18.83 -13.96
C PHE A 145 3.20 -17.40 -14.32
N LEU A 146 3.23 -16.50 -13.33
CA LEU A 146 3.66 -15.12 -13.54
C LEU A 146 5.11 -15.04 -14.02
N ARG A 147 5.98 -15.92 -13.52
CA ARG A 147 7.35 -16.06 -14.03
C ARG A 147 7.35 -16.41 -15.52
N GLN A 148 6.58 -17.41 -15.94
CA GLN A 148 6.52 -17.79 -17.36
C GLN A 148 6.01 -16.64 -18.23
N ALA A 149 5.01 -15.90 -17.77
CA ALA A 149 4.50 -14.72 -18.47
C ALA A 149 5.58 -13.62 -18.57
N TYR A 150 6.29 -13.32 -17.47
CA TYR A 150 7.39 -12.35 -17.48
C TYR A 150 8.53 -12.75 -18.44
N GLU A 151 8.94 -14.03 -18.41
CA GLU A 151 9.95 -14.59 -19.32
C GLU A 151 9.50 -14.52 -20.79
N SER A 152 8.20 -14.48 -21.05
CA SER A 152 7.61 -14.29 -22.38
C SER A 152 7.49 -12.83 -22.80
N GLY A 153 7.93 -11.88 -21.98
CA GLY A 153 7.99 -10.44 -22.29
C GLY A 153 6.94 -9.58 -21.59
N TRP A 154 6.06 -10.15 -20.77
CA TRP A 154 5.08 -9.33 -20.01
C TRP A 154 5.78 -8.46 -18.95
N ARG A 155 5.31 -7.22 -18.81
CA ARG A 155 5.84 -6.25 -17.83
C ARG A 155 4.77 -5.62 -16.93
N ARG A 156 3.53 -5.54 -17.41
CA ARG A 156 2.40 -4.98 -16.64
C ARG A 156 1.39 -6.06 -16.32
N PHE A 157 1.04 -6.18 -15.05
CA PHE A 157 0.14 -7.22 -14.55
C PHE A 157 -0.93 -6.61 -13.65
N ILE A 158 -2.18 -7.02 -13.85
CA ILE A 158 -3.26 -6.83 -12.88
C ILE A 158 -3.72 -8.19 -12.42
N LEU A 159 -3.47 -8.51 -11.16
CA LEU A 159 -3.92 -9.73 -10.51
C LEU A 159 -5.18 -9.42 -9.73
N TYR A 160 -6.25 -10.18 -9.98
CA TYR A 160 -7.52 -9.93 -9.32
C TYR A 160 -8.17 -11.23 -8.86
N ARG A 161 -9.03 -11.10 -7.84
CA ARG A 161 -9.57 -12.24 -7.07
C ARG A 161 -8.47 -13.08 -6.41
N VAL A 162 -7.39 -12.42 -6.00
CA VAL A 162 -6.31 -13.04 -5.23
C VAL A 162 -6.81 -13.40 -3.83
N ASN A 163 -6.56 -14.64 -3.41
CA ASN A 163 -7.03 -15.15 -2.13
C ASN A 163 -6.07 -16.19 -1.57
N GLY A 164 -4.91 -15.73 -1.09
CA GLY A 164 -3.92 -16.56 -0.41
C GLY A 164 -2.79 -17.11 -1.28
N GLN A 165 -2.75 -16.80 -2.58
CA GLN A 165 -1.60 -17.15 -3.42
C GLN A 165 -0.33 -16.49 -2.89
N ARG A 166 0.72 -17.28 -2.66
CA ARG A 166 1.98 -16.85 -2.03
C ARG A 166 3.01 -16.47 -3.09
N LEU A 167 4.09 -15.82 -2.64
CA LEU A 167 5.28 -15.50 -3.48
C LEU A 167 4.94 -14.65 -4.71
N ILE A 168 3.84 -13.90 -4.66
CA ILE A 168 3.49 -12.92 -5.69
C ILE A 168 4.59 -11.84 -5.66
N SER A 169 5.10 -11.52 -6.86
CA SER A 169 6.33 -10.77 -7.15
C SER A 169 7.61 -11.61 -7.17
N THR A 170 7.84 -12.50 -6.21
CA THR A 170 9.15 -13.15 -6.02
C THR A 170 9.67 -13.86 -7.28
N ALA A 171 8.80 -14.59 -7.97
CA ALA A 171 9.21 -15.35 -9.15
C ALA A 171 9.49 -14.46 -10.38
N VAL A 172 8.97 -13.22 -10.39
CA VAL A 172 9.15 -12.22 -11.46
C VAL A 172 10.29 -11.28 -11.12
N MET A 173 10.20 -10.61 -9.97
CA MET A 173 11.07 -9.51 -9.52
C MET A 173 12.28 -9.97 -8.71
N GLY A 174 12.45 -11.28 -8.45
CA GLY A 174 13.54 -11.80 -7.61
C GLY A 174 14.81 -12.25 -8.33
N ARG A 175 14.95 -11.99 -9.63
CA ARG A 175 16.00 -12.62 -10.46
C ARG A 175 16.92 -11.65 -11.20
N SER A 176 16.44 -10.46 -11.52
CA SER A 176 17.15 -9.46 -12.30
C SER A 176 16.68 -8.07 -11.91
N ASP A 177 17.32 -7.05 -12.48
CA ASP A 177 16.71 -5.72 -12.55
C ASP A 177 15.33 -5.85 -13.21
N THR A 178 14.31 -5.37 -12.51
CA THR A 178 12.90 -5.44 -12.89
C THR A 178 12.21 -4.09 -12.75
N ASP A 179 12.98 -3.00 -12.87
CA ASP A 179 12.49 -1.62 -12.78
C ASP A 179 11.41 -1.26 -13.81
N ASP A 180 11.29 -2.02 -14.89
CA ASP A 180 10.23 -1.90 -15.89
C ASP A 180 8.95 -2.70 -15.58
N VAL A 181 8.91 -3.44 -14.47
CA VAL A 181 7.77 -4.29 -14.10
C VAL A 181 6.82 -3.61 -13.13
N GLU A 182 5.52 -3.67 -13.43
CA GLU A 182 4.45 -3.20 -12.57
C GLU A 182 3.41 -4.30 -12.31
N ILE A 183 3.04 -4.49 -11.04
CA ILE A 183 2.02 -5.46 -10.63
C ILE A 183 1.02 -4.79 -9.67
N ASP A 184 -0.25 -4.76 -10.05
CA ASP A 184 -1.35 -4.37 -9.15
C ASP A 184 -2.12 -5.60 -8.68
N VAL A 185 -2.33 -5.71 -7.37
CA VAL A 185 -2.92 -6.90 -6.74
C VAL A 185 -4.20 -6.53 -6.00
N TYR A 186 -5.32 -7.01 -6.53
CA TYR A 186 -6.65 -6.86 -5.96
C TYR A 186 -7.11 -8.14 -5.28
N GLY A 187 -7.18 -8.11 -3.95
CA GLY A 187 -7.57 -9.25 -3.12
C GLY A 187 -6.73 -9.30 -1.86
N THR A 188 -6.39 -10.50 -1.40
CA THR A 188 -5.47 -10.71 -0.29
C THR A 188 -4.37 -11.68 -0.73
N PRO A 189 -3.15 -11.17 -0.99
CA PRO A 189 -2.02 -12.05 -1.26
C PRO A 189 -1.70 -12.90 -0.03
N GLY A 190 -1.14 -14.08 -0.26
CA GLY A 190 -0.58 -14.93 0.79
C GLY A 190 0.74 -14.38 1.32
N GLU A 191 1.42 -15.19 2.12
CA GLU A 191 2.75 -14.89 2.66
C GLU A 191 3.79 -14.65 1.54
N TYR A 192 4.86 -13.93 1.89
CA TYR A 192 5.99 -13.61 1.00
C TYR A 192 5.63 -12.70 -0.18
N PHE A 193 4.53 -11.95 -0.08
CA PHE A 193 4.21 -10.88 -1.01
C PHE A 193 5.34 -9.84 -1.09
N GLY A 194 5.85 -9.50 -2.27
CA GLY A 194 6.94 -8.52 -2.38
C GLY A 194 8.31 -9.05 -1.94
N ALA A 195 8.45 -10.35 -1.65
CA ALA A 195 9.72 -10.89 -1.19
C ALA A 195 10.75 -10.95 -2.32
N PHE A 196 12.00 -10.65 -1.98
CA PHE A 196 13.20 -10.68 -2.82
C PHE A 196 13.19 -9.74 -4.02
N MET A 197 12.32 -8.72 -4.04
CA MET A 197 12.27 -7.75 -5.13
C MET A 197 13.64 -7.11 -5.39
N GLN A 198 14.04 -7.09 -6.67
CA GLN A 198 15.26 -6.47 -7.19
C GLN A 198 14.94 -5.30 -8.13
N GLY A 199 13.75 -4.70 -8.00
CA GLY A 199 13.30 -3.56 -8.79
C GLY A 199 11.79 -3.54 -8.95
N GLY A 200 11.32 -2.56 -9.71
CA GLY A 200 9.93 -2.47 -10.17
C GLY A 200 8.96 -1.95 -9.11
N THR A 201 7.66 -2.00 -9.43
CA THR A 201 6.60 -1.53 -8.56
C THR A 201 5.52 -2.58 -8.34
N ILE A 202 5.15 -2.81 -7.09
CA ILE A 202 4.01 -3.67 -6.75
C ILE A 202 3.07 -3.02 -5.73
N ARG A 203 1.76 -3.11 -5.98
CA ARG A 203 0.71 -2.51 -5.15
C ARG A 203 -0.26 -3.56 -4.66
N CYS A 204 -0.46 -3.66 -3.35
CA CYS A 204 -1.50 -4.44 -2.72
C CYS A 204 -2.67 -3.53 -2.34
N HIS A 205 -3.78 -3.67 -3.06
CA HIS A 205 -5.03 -2.93 -2.84
C HIS A 205 -5.85 -3.59 -1.71
N GLY A 206 -5.22 -3.68 -0.54
CA GLY A 206 -5.71 -4.40 0.63
C GLY A 206 -4.60 -4.76 1.62
N ASN A 207 -4.86 -5.74 2.48
CA ASN A 207 -3.91 -6.21 3.49
C ASN A 207 -2.91 -7.21 2.91
N ALA A 208 -1.66 -7.12 3.35
CA ALA A 208 -0.61 -8.11 3.09
C ALA A 208 -0.39 -9.01 4.32
N GLN A 209 0.02 -10.26 4.09
CA GLN A 209 0.23 -11.26 5.16
C GLN A 209 1.66 -11.21 5.73
N ASN A 210 2.13 -12.33 6.28
CA ASN A 210 3.44 -12.43 6.90
C ASN A 210 4.56 -12.44 5.84
N PHE A 211 5.76 -12.08 6.27
CA PHE A 211 6.98 -12.09 5.44
C PHE A 211 6.91 -11.21 4.19
N THR A 212 5.99 -10.26 4.17
CA THR A 212 5.92 -9.25 3.11
C THR A 212 7.24 -8.48 3.04
N ALA A 213 7.72 -8.18 1.82
CA ALA A 213 8.99 -7.49 1.59
C ALA A 213 10.26 -8.20 2.11
N MET A 214 10.18 -9.49 2.46
CA MET A 214 11.34 -10.24 2.95
C MET A 214 12.48 -10.18 1.92
N GLY A 215 13.69 -9.80 2.33
CA GLY A 215 14.87 -9.81 1.47
C GLY A 215 14.76 -8.86 0.26
N MET A 216 13.87 -7.88 0.29
CA MET A 216 13.76 -6.85 -0.76
C MET A 216 15.07 -6.05 -0.87
N HIS A 217 15.59 -5.91 -2.09
CA HIS A 217 16.81 -5.16 -2.40
C HIS A 217 16.51 -3.78 -3.01
N HIS A 218 15.54 -3.71 -3.92
CA HIS A 218 15.18 -2.52 -4.68
C HIS A 218 13.69 -2.50 -5.00
N GLY A 219 13.19 -1.34 -5.44
CA GLY A 219 11.85 -1.17 -5.98
C GLY A 219 10.89 -0.48 -5.02
N ASN A 220 9.62 -0.44 -5.40
CA ASN A 220 8.56 0.24 -4.67
C ASN A 220 7.42 -0.73 -4.33
N LEU A 221 7.10 -0.82 -3.05
CA LEU A 221 6.03 -1.67 -2.52
C LEU A 221 4.99 -0.82 -1.81
N TYR A 222 3.74 -0.88 -2.27
CA TYR A 222 2.63 -0.12 -1.68
C TYR A 222 1.59 -1.08 -1.10
N ILE A 223 1.21 -0.87 0.16
CA ILE A 223 0.22 -1.67 0.87
C ILE A 223 -0.86 -0.72 1.40
N TYR A 224 -2.01 -0.69 0.74
CA TYR A 224 -3.16 0.15 1.15
C TYR A 224 -3.98 -0.47 2.30
N GLY A 225 -3.38 -1.41 3.02
CA GLY A 225 -3.95 -2.12 4.16
C GLY A 225 -2.95 -2.22 5.31
N ASN A 226 -3.14 -3.24 6.14
CA ASN A 226 -2.18 -3.62 7.18
C ASN A 226 -1.17 -4.64 6.62
N ALA A 227 -0.03 -4.77 7.27
CA ALA A 227 0.96 -5.81 7.00
C ALA A 227 1.05 -6.81 8.17
N GLY A 228 1.28 -8.08 7.84
CA GLY A 228 1.38 -9.16 8.82
C GLY A 228 2.68 -9.16 9.63
N LYS A 229 3.01 -10.32 10.20
CA LYS A 229 4.21 -10.51 11.02
C LYS A 229 5.45 -10.58 10.15
N VAL A 230 6.59 -10.15 10.70
CA VAL A 230 7.91 -10.28 10.08
C VAL A 230 8.00 -9.58 8.69
N CYS A 231 7.24 -8.50 8.53
CA CYS A 231 7.31 -7.64 7.35
C CYS A 231 8.71 -7.03 7.23
N GLY A 232 9.31 -7.01 6.05
CA GLY A 232 10.63 -6.43 5.80
C GLY A 232 11.81 -7.27 6.33
N TYR A 233 11.60 -8.55 6.67
CA TYR A 233 12.68 -9.40 7.20
C TYR A 233 13.90 -9.40 6.28
N ALA A 234 15.08 -9.06 6.81
CA ALA A 234 16.35 -9.08 6.09
C ALA A 234 16.39 -8.27 4.78
N SER A 235 15.47 -7.33 4.57
CA SER A 235 15.52 -6.39 3.44
C SER A 235 16.84 -5.62 3.44
N LYS A 236 17.31 -5.26 2.25
CA LYS A 236 18.56 -4.54 1.98
C LYS A 236 18.33 -3.11 1.52
N GLY A 237 17.18 -2.84 0.91
CA GLY A 237 16.87 -1.56 0.28
C GLY A 237 15.43 -1.48 -0.21
N GLY A 238 15.12 -0.39 -0.91
CA GLY A 238 13.82 -0.15 -1.52
C GLY A 238 12.87 0.74 -0.70
N SER A 239 11.78 1.16 -1.33
CA SER A 239 10.74 2.00 -0.72
C SER A 239 9.50 1.18 -0.41
N VAL A 240 9.02 1.24 0.83
CA VAL A 240 7.82 0.53 1.28
C VAL A 240 6.83 1.50 1.92
N PHE A 241 5.60 1.55 1.41
CA PHE A 241 4.49 2.28 1.99
C PHE A 241 3.43 1.34 2.58
N ILE A 242 2.99 1.63 3.81
CA ILE A 242 1.92 0.94 4.52
C ILE A 242 0.93 1.96 5.06
N LEU A 243 -0.31 1.89 4.56
CA LEU A 243 -1.41 2.75 5.01
C LEU A 243 -1.85 2.41 6.44
N GLY A 244 -1.77 1.14 6.83
CA GLY A 244 -2.26 0.63 8.09
C GLY A 244 -1.19 0.39 9.15
N ASP A 245 -1.47 -0.60 10.00
CA ASP A 245 -0.56 -1.04 11.07
C ASP A 245 0.24 -2.29 10.63
N ILE A 246 1.37 -2.52 11.31
CA ILE A 246 2.18 -3.74 11.22
C ILE A 246 1.99 -4.59 12.48
N VAL A 247 1.74 -5.89 12.30
CA VAL A 247 1.41 -6.78 13.43
C VAL A 247 2.58 -7.01 14.37
N ASP A 248 3.74 -7.51 13.95
CA ASP A 248 4.88 -7.82 14.85
C ASP A 248 6.18 -7.97 14.06
N ARG A 249 7.34 -7.72 14.70
CA ARG A 249 8.69 -7.96 14.15
C ARG A 249 8.95 -7.34 12.77
N GLY A 250 8.50 -6.09 12.59
CA GLY A 250 8.79 -5.34 11.38
C GLY A 250 10.29 -5.09 11.23
N TRP A 251 10.84 -5.34 10.04
CA TRP A 251 12.23 -5.06 9.64
C TRP A 251 13.29 -5.67 10.56
N THR A 252 13.02 -6.88 11.04
CA THR A 252 14.03 -7.68 11.74
C THR A 252 15.17 -8.05 10.80
N ASN A 253 16.43 -7.89 11.25
CA ASN A 253 17.66 -8.18 10.50
C ASN A 253 17.84 -7.39 9.19
N SER A 254 17.08 -6.32 8.97
CA SER A 254 17.19 -5.51 7.75
C SER A 254 18.47 -4.65 7.79
N VAL A 255 19.01 -4.36 6.62
CA VAL A 255 20.24 -3.59 6.41
C VAL A 255 19.92 -2.48 5.41
N ASN A 256 20.60 -1.34 5.51
CA ASN A 256 20.71 -0.42 4.36
C ASN A 256 21.99 -0.75 3.62
N ASP A 257 21.90 -1.57 2.58
CA ASP A 257 23.06 -1.98 1.80
C ASP A 257 23.47 -0.83 0.87
N PRO A 258 24.69 -0.27 1.00
CA PRO A 258 25.10 0.89 0.22
C PRO A 258 25.26 0.60 -1.28
N ARG A 259 25.17 -0.67 -1.68
CA ARG A 259 25.21 -1.10 -3.09
C ARG A 259 23.82 -1.07 -3.74
N CYS A 260 22.78 -0.79 -2.97
CA CYS A 260 21.40 -0.82 -3.42
C CYS A 260 20.66 0.49 -3.08
N GLN A 261 19.45 0.67 -3.63
CA GLN A 261 18.53 1.75 -3.25
C GLN A 261 18.37 1.82 -1.73
N ASP A 262 18.40 3.02 -1.15
CA ASP A 262 18.17 3.21 0.29
C ASP A 262 16.84 2.59 0.74
N LEU A 263 16.87 1.95 1.91
CA LEU A 263 15.71 1.42 2.60
C LEU A 263 14.91 2.56 3.23
N LYS A 264 13.76 2.86 2.63
CA LYS A 264 12.82 3.89 3.10
C LYS A 264 11.47 3.28 3.41
N VAL A 265 10.96 3.50 4.62
CA VAL A 265 9.75 2.84 5.11
C VAL A 265 8.75 3.85 5.65
N HIS A 266 7.62 3.96 4.98
CA HIS A 266 6.55 4.92 5.23
C HIS A 266 5.36 4.20 5.86
N ILE A 267 5.06 4.46 7.13
CA ILE A 267 3.96 3.82 7.85
C ILE A 267 3.05 4.91 8.41
N LEU A 268 1.82 5.02 7.89
CA LEU A 268 0.86 5.97 8.45
C LEU A 268 0.42 5.55 9.86
N GLY A 269 0.17 4.26 10.05
CA GLY A 269 -0.21 3.67 11.33
C GLY A 269 0.97 3.47 12.26
N SER A 270 1.01 2.31 12.91
CA SER A 270 2.03 1.95 13.89
C SER A 270 2.47 0.49 13.74
N ALA A 271 3.55 0.12 14.42
CA ALA A 271 3.93 -1.28 14.62
C ALA A 271 3.66 -1.71 16.06
N SER A 272 3.43 -3.01 16.27
CA SER A 272 3.30 -3.55 17.63
C SER A 272 4.66 -3.79 18.30
N LYS A 273 5.22 -5.01 18.33
CA LYS A 273 6.42 -5.35 19.09
C LYS A 273 7.62 -5.62 18.19
N TYR A 274 8.82 -5.52 18.77
CA TYR A 274 10.09 -5.94 18.16
C TYR A 274 10.41 -5.32 16.79
N CYS A 275 9.86 -4.15 16.47
CA CYS A 275 10.19 -3.48 15.22
C CYS A 275 11.68 -3.07 15.23
N GLY A 276 12.38 -3.31 14.13
CA GLY A 276 13.80 -3.03 13.98
C GLY A 276 14.73 -3.89 14.84
N GLU A 277 14.30 -5.09 15.25
CA GLU A 277 15.20 -6.02 15.93
C GLU A 277 16.41 -6.36 15.03
N SER A 278 17.62 -6.17 15.52
CA SER A 278 18.87 -6.33 14.77
C SER A 278 18.94 -5.49 13.49
N LEU A 279 18.32 -4.31 13.48
CA LEU A 279 18.36 -3.38 12.35
C LEU A 279 19.79 -2.82 12.15
N MET A 280 20.21 -2.74 10.90
CA MET A 280 21.55 -2.30 10.48
C MET A 280 21.50 -1.12 9.49
N GLY A 281 20.37 -0.42 9.39
CA GLY A 281 20.22 0.79 8.58
C GLY A 281 18.79 0.98 8.05
N GLY A 282 18.57 2.15 7.45
CA GLY A 282 17.32 2.55 6.81
C GLY A 282 16.62 3.69 7.55
N ASP A 283 15.75 4.38 6.83
CA ASP A 283 14.93 5.47 7.36
C ASP A 283 13.47 5.05 7.43
N PHE A 284 12.87 5.24 8.59
CA PHE A 284 11.52 4.79 8.91
C PHE A 284 10.72 5.97 9.45
N PHE A 285 9.50 6.14 8.94
CA PHE A 285 8.53 7.07 9.49
C PHE A 285 7.31 6.30 9.99
N PHE A 286 6.91 6.61 11.22
CA PHE A 286 5.69 6.14 11.87
C PHE A 286 4.78 7.33 12.19
N GLY A 287 3.65 7.43 11.50
CA GLY A 287 2.66 8.44 11.78
C GLY A 287 1.96 8.21 13.12
N GLY A 288 1.73 6.95 13.52
CA GLY A 288 0.87 6.67 14.66
C GLY A 288 -0.53 7.26 14.47
N LEU A 289 -1.00 7.30 13.22
CA LEU A 289 -2.26 7.91 12.81
C LEU A 289 -3.25 6.84 12.37
N TYR A 290 -4.53 7.17 12.41
CA TYR A 290 -5.60 6.36 11.81
C TYR A 290 -6.79 7.26 11.49
N PHE A 291 -7.69 6.79 10.63
CA PHE A 291 -8.94 7.48 10.36
C PHE A 291 -10.06 6.88 11.21
N ASP A 292 -10.85 7.73 11.86
CA ASP A 292 -12.04 7.30 12.58
C ASP A 292 -13.21 6.96 11.64
N LYS A 293 -14.35 6.54 12.18
CA LYS A 293 -15.54 6.17 11.39
C LYS A 293 -16.11 7.33 10.58
N GLN A 294 -15.78 8.56 10.96
CA GLN A 294 -16.19 9.79 10.28
C GLN A 294 -15.16 10.25 9.24
N GLY A 295 -14.13 9.43 8.97
CA GLY A 295 -13.05 9.72 8.06
C GLY A 295 -12.15 10.87 8.52
N GLN A 296 -12.13 11.16 9.82
CA GLN A 296 -11.24 12.18 10.38
C GLN A 296 -9.93 11.52 10.83
N LEU A 297 -8.81 12.16 10.52
CA LEU A 297 -7.50 11.71 10.93
C LEU A 297 -7.32 11.91 12.45
N ARG A 298 -6.87 10.87 13.13
CA ARG A 298 -6.71 10.82 14.60
C ARG A 298 -5.34 10.30 14.97
N THR A 299 -4.82 10.78 16.09
CA THR A 299 -3.63 10.19 16.72
C THR A 299 -4.01 8.93 17.48
N GLN A 300 -3.17 7.91 17.36
CA GLN A 300 -3.25 6.74 18.21
C GLN A 300 -2.90 7.11 19.66
N ALA A 301 -3.32 6.26 20.61
CA ALA A 301 -2.98 6.44 22.02
C ALA A 301 -1.45 6.44 22.26
N ARG A 302 -0.68 5.80 21.37
CA ARG A 302 0.77 5.84 21.32
C ARG A 302 1.24 5.80 19.85
N PRO A 303 2.25 6.59 19.45
CA PRO A 303 2.79 6.55 18.08
C PRO A 303 3.39 5.20 17.69
N TYR A 304 4.02 4.52 18.66
CA TYR A 304 4.40 3.12 18.59
C TYR A 304 3.53 2.33 19.57
N ARG A 305 2.88 1.23 19.17
CA ARG A 305 1.93 0.53 20.06
C ARG A 305 2.58 -0.47 21.01
N GLY A 306 3.64 -1.17 20.60
CA GLY A 306 4.23 -2.21 21.45
C GLY A 306 5.53 -1.78 22.12
N THR A 307 6.46 -2.72 22.21
CA THR A 307 7.63 -2.68 23.10
C THR A 307 8.86 -3.22 22.39
N LYS A 308 10.04 -3.02 23.00
CA LYS A 308 11.32 -3.59 22.55
C LYS A 308 11.70 -3.15 21.12
N LEU A 309 11.44 -1.88 20.80
CA LEU A 309 11.91 -1.24 19.58
C LEU A 309 13.44 -1.32 19.52
N LEU A 310 13.99 -1.59 18.33
CA LEU A 310 15.44 -1.58 18.03
C LEU A 310 16.28 -2.56 18.88
N GLY A 311 15.70 -3.66 19.37
CA GLY A 311 16.44 -4.68 20.13
C GLY A 311 17.62 -5.24 19.32
N GLY A 312 18.85 -5.08 19.79
CA GLY A 312 20.05 -5.54 19.08
C GLY A 312 20.40 -4.75 17.80
N ALA A 313 19.71 -3.64 17.51
CA ALA A 313 20.01 -2.81 16.35
C ALA A 313 21.36 -2.09 16.49
N SER A 314 22.10 -1.99 15.39
CA SER A 314 23.37 -1.25 15.33
C SER A 314 23.25 0.08 14.59
N ARG A 315 22.33 0.19 13.61
CA ARG A 315 22.04 1.40 12.83
C ARG A 315 20.57 1.45 12.39
N GLY A 316 20.10 2.62 12.01
CA GLY A 316 18.74 2.87 11.52
C GLY A 316 18.12 4.09 12.20
N ASN A 317 17.22 4.76 11.49
CA ASN A 317 16.57 5.98 11.95
C ASN A 317 15.05 5.78 11.97
N MET A 318 14.42 5.98 13.12
CA MET A 318 12.97 5.87 13.26
C MET A 318 12.37 7.20 13.73
N LEU A 319 11.69 7.90 12.83
CA LEU A 319 10.96 9.13 13.10
C LEU A 319 9.50 8.82 13.45
N PHE A 320 9.03 9.39 14.55
CA PHE A 320 7.64 9.26 15.00
C PHE A 320 6.96 10.62 15.01
N PHE A 321 5.73 10.71 14.51
CA PHE A 321 4.86 11.84 14.82
C PHE A 321 4.32 11.70 16.25
N ASP A 322 4.78 12.57 17.15
CA ASP A 322 4.47 12.53 18.58
C ASP A 322 4.23 13.94 19.17
N PRO A 323 3.20 14.66 18.70
CA PRO A 323 2.92 16.03 19.12
C PRO A 323 2.46 16.14 20.60
N TYR A 324 2.16 15.01 21.23
CA TYR A 324 1.64 14.94 22.61
C TYR A 324 2.59 14.24 23.59
N HIS A 325 3.82 13.92 23.17
CA HIS A 325 4.83 13.26 24.00
C HIS A 325 4.33 11.94 24.62
N ARG A 326 3.71 11.10 23.79
CA ARG A 326 3.11 9.80 24.17
C ARG A 326 4.04 8.61 23.93
N LEU A 327 5.23 8.83 23.36
CA LEU A 327 6.28 7.80 23.37
C LEU A 327 6.79 7.57 24.79
N ASP A 328 6.70 6.32 25.23
CA ASP A 328 7.18 5.88 26.54
C ASP A 328 8.59 5.28 26.42
N PRO A 329 9.57 5.70 27.24
CA PRO A 329 10.92 5.13 27.26
C PRO A 329 11.00 3.60 27.33
N HIS A 330 10.04 2.92 27.97
CA HIS A 330 9.97 1.47 28.03
C HIS A 330 9.74 0.82 26.64
N GLN A 331 9.28 1.59 25.66
CA GLN A 331 9.04 1.10 24.32
C GLN A 331 10.32 0.99 23.50
N TYR A 332 11.31 1.84 23.79
CA TYR A 332 12.56 1.96 23.05
C TYR A 332 13.79 1.81 23.94
N THR A 333 13.78 0.84 24.87
CA THR A 333 14.90 0.59 25.80
C THR A 333 16.25 0.31 25.12
N HIS A 334 16.26 -0.05 23.83
CA HIS A 334 17.47 -0.28 23.02
C HIS A 334 17.77 0.88 22.05
N GLY A 335 16.91 1.88 22.00
CA GLY A 335 17.11 3.13 21.27
C GLY A 335 17.39 4.29 22.22
N LYS A 336 17.76 5.42 21.63
CA LYS A 336 17.86 6.71 22.31
C LYS A 336 17.21 7.77 21.45
N LEU A 337 16.62 8.77 22.10
CA LEU A 337 16.20 9.98 21.40
C LEU A 337 17.43 10.71 20.88
N THR A 338 17.31 11.26 19.68
CA THR A 338 18.34 12.12 19.08
C THR A 338 17.68 13.40 18.61
N GLU A 339 18.39 14.50 18.78
CA GLU A 339 17.92 15.80 18.33
C GLU A 339 17.87 15.82 16.80
N MET A 340 16.78 16.34 16.26
CA MET A 340 16.63 16.53 14.83
C MET A 340 17.11 17.94 14.50
N THR A 341 18.21 18.04 13.77
CA THR A 341 18.79 19.33 13.41
C THR A 341 17.98 20.01 12.31
N ALA A 342 18.14 21.33 12.16
CA ALA A 342 17.53 22.08 11.07
C ALA A 342 18.00 21.58 9.69
N ASP A 343 19.24 21.07 9.60
CA ASP A 343 19.82 20.54 8.36
C ASP A 343 19.25 19.16 7.99
N ASP A 344 18.85 18.36 8.98
CA ASP A 344 18.24 17.05 8.76
C ASP A 344 16.75 17.14 8.37
N TRP A 345 16.07 18.19 8.82
CA TRP A 345 14.62 18.30 8.70
C TRP A 345 14.08 18.20 7.26
N PRO A 346 14.67 18.85 6.23
CA PRO A 346 14.13 18.79 4.87
C PRO A 346 13.98 17.35 4.33
N LYS A 347 14.92 16.46 4.69
CA LYS A 347 14.85 15.04 4.34
C LYS A 347 13.63 14.37 4.98
N TRP A 348 13.45 14.59 6.27
CA TRP A 348 12.34 14.01 7.02
C TRP A 348 10.99 14.59 6.63
N GLN A 349 10.92 15.90 6.42
CA GLN A 349 9.74 16.57 5.92
C GLN A 349 9.27 15.95 4.60
N THR A 350 10.19 15.75 3.64
CA THR A 350 9.87 15.08 2.36
C THR A 350 9.29 13.68 2.59
N MET A 351 9.85 12.92 3.52
CA MET A 351 9.38 11.57 3.85
C MET A 351 7.98 11.57 4.50
N VAL A 352 7.73 12.51 5.42
CA VAL A 352 6.43 12.69 6.08
C VAL A 352 5.37 13.09 5.07
N GLU A 353 5.66 14.11 4.25
CA GLU A 353 4.76 14.60 3.21
C GLU A 353 4.39 13.50 2.22
N ALA A 354 5.37 12.73 1.74
CA ALA A 354 5.11 11.59 0.87
C ALA A 354 4.19 10.55 1.54
N THR A 355 4.39 10.27 2.83
CA THR A 355 3.54 9.33 3.58
C THR A 355 2.11 9.84 3.71
N LEU A 356 1.94 11.12 4.04
CA LEU A 356 0.63 11.76 4.20
C LEU A 356 -0.12 11.82 2.87
N MET A 357 0.55 12.20 1.78
CA MET A 357 -0.04 12.21 0.44
C MET A 357 -0.46 10.82 -0.03
N LEU A 358 0.40 9.81 0.14
CA LEU A 358 0.06 8.40 -0.15
C LEU A 358 -1.08 7.87 0.73
N ALA A 359 -1.28 8.47 1.90
CA ALA A 359 -2.40 8.15 2.78
C ALA A 359 -3.70 8.88 2.44
N GLY A 360 -3.71 9.75 1.42
CA GLY A 360 -4.85 10.60 1.09
C GLY A 360 -5.08 11.73 2.10
N VAL A 361 -4.07 12.09 2.91
CA VAL A 361 -4.13 13.24 3.82
C VAL A 361 -3.79 14.51 3.03
N VAL A 362 -4.66 15.50 3.14
CA VAL A 362 -4.44 16.83 2.56
C VAL A 362 -3.37 17.57 3.37
N ILE A 363 -2.43 18.17 2.65
CA ILE A 363 -1.41 19.05 3.21
C ILE A 363 -1.70 20.45 2.72
N ASP A 364 -1.89 21.36 3.66
CA ASP A 364 -2.10 22.79 3.38
C ASP A 364 -0.76 23.52 3.53
N GLU A 365 -0.59 24.60 2.77
CA GLU A 365 0.59 25.48 2.87
C GLU A 365 0.12 26.92 3.07
N GLU A 366 0.51 27.52 4.20
CA GLU A 366 0.21 28.92 4.53
C GLU A 366 1.50 29.61 4.99
N ASN A 367 1.83 30.75 4.37
CA ASN A 367 3.05 31.52 4.65
C ASN A 367 4.36 30.68 4.58
N GLY A 368 4.40 29.69 3.67
CA GLY A 368 5.54 28.77 3.51
C GLY A 368 5.64 27.69 4.59
N ILE A 369 4.65 27.58 5.49
CA ILE A 369 4.57 26.52 6.49
C ILE A 369 3.55 25.49 6.00
N ARG A 370 4.01 24.26 5.84
CA ARG A 370 3.16 23.12 5.49
C ARG A 370 2.56 22.51 6.74
N SER A 371 1.30 22.11 6.68
CA SER A 371 0.59 21.54 7.82
C SER A 371 -0.49 20.55 7.39
N PHE A 372 -0.97 19.74 8.34
CA PHE A 372 -2.10 18.84 8.14
C PHE A 372 -3.01 18.84 9.37
N ILE A 373 -4.24 18.38 9.21
CA ILE A 373 -5.22 18.32 10.30
C ILE A 373 -5.31 16.90 10.87
N ALA A 374 -5.11 16.78 12.18
CA ALA A 374 -5.40 15.56 12.95
C ALA A 374 -6.02 15.92 14.30
N ASP A 375 -6.87 15.07 14.84
CA ASP A 375 -7.60 15.33 16.10
C ASP A 375 -8.40 16.65 16.11
N GLY A 376 -8.75 17.18 14.93
CA GLY A 376 -9.39 18.50 14.80
C GLY A 376 -8.46 19.68 15.05
N LYS A 377 -7.14 19.48 15.02
CA LYS A 377 -6.10 20.52 15.16
C LYS A 377 -5.18 20.54 13.95
N THR A 378 -4.69 21.72 13.62
CA THR A 378 -3.66 21.91 12.60
C THR A 378 -2.28 21.64 13.20
N PHE A 379 -1.50 20.77 12.56
CA PHE A 379 -0.13 20.46 12.92
C PHE A 379 0.83 20.92 11.83
N PRO A 380 1.63 21.97 12.10
CA PRO A 380 2.77 22.33 11.27
C PRO A 380 3.75 21.16 11.13
N LEU A 381 4.28 20.97 9.92
CA LEU A 381 5.38 20.07 9.63
C LEU A 381 6.69 20.72 10.10
N THR A 382 6.86 20.74 11.43
CA THR A 382 8.02 21.29 12.12
C THR A 382 8.63 20.25 13.05
N PRO A 383 9.96 20.27 13.29
CA PRO A 383 10.65 19.27 14.09
C PRO A 383 10.06 19.02 15.50
N GLU A 384 9.45 20.02 16.15
CA GLU A 384 8.96 19.86 17.53
C GLU A 384 7.88 18.78 17.70
N HIS A 385 7.11 18.50 16.65
CA HIS A 385 6.04 17.49 16.66
C HIS A 385 6.54 16.07 16.43
N PHE A 386 7.85 15.89 16.20
CA PHE A 386 8.42 14.60 15.86
C PHE A 386 9.50 14.17 16.86
N ARG A 387 9.69 12.87 16.97
CA ARG A 387 10.74 12.27 17.80
C ARG A 387 11.54 11.30 16.96
N LEU A 388 12.83 11.56 16.85
CA LEU A 388 13.79 10.69 16.17
C LEU A 388 14.43 9.75 17.19
N ILE A 389 14.26 8.45 16.97
CA ILE A 389 14.89 7.39 17.76
C ILE A 389 15.91 6.68 16.88
N VAL A 390 17.13 6.55 17.41
CA VAL A 390 18.23 5.79 16.81
C VAL A 390 18.72 4.71 17.77
N PRO A 391 19.39 3.65 17.31
CA PRO A 391 19.99 2.67 18.20
C PRO A 391 20.94 3.30 19.22
N SER A 392 20.93 2.80 20.46
CA SER A 392 21.81 3.30 21.52
C SER A 392 23.28 2.90 21.34
N GLY A 393 23.60 2.05 20.36
CA GLY A 393 24.96 1.66 20.00
C GLY A 393 25.54 0.53 20.85
N GLY A 394 24.73 -0.12 21.69
CA GLY A 394 25.14 -1.30 22.42
C GLY A 394 24.86 -2.56 21.62
N LEU A 395 25.88 -3.17 21.01
CA LEU A 395 25.92 -4.62 20.81
C LEU A 395 26.07 -5.29 22.20
N LYS A 396 25.15 -5.01 23.14
CA LYS A 396 25.06 -5.76 24.38
C LYS A 396 24.28 -7.04 24.09
N GLY A 397 24.98 -8.00 23.49
CA GLY A 397 24.62 -9.42 23.39
C GLY A 397 23.48 -9.77 22.40
N TYR A 398 23.44 -10.89 21.66
CA TYR A 398 24.19 -12.15 21.73
C TYR A 398 24.56 -12.61 23.15
N GLU A 399 23.84 -12.14 24.16
CA GLU A 399 23.74 -12.81 25.44
C GLU A 399 22.53 -13.70 25.29
N SER A 400 22.83 -14.92 24.88
CA SER A 400 21.93 -16.06 24.78
C SER A 400 20.87 -16.08 25.88
N HIS A 401 19.59 -15.96 25.51
CA HIS A 401 18.57 -17.03 25.59
C HIS A 401 17.17 -16.49 25.34
#